data_AF-A0A9D7U8S8-F1
#
_entry.id   AF-A0A9D7U8S8-F1
#
_cell.length_a   1.000
_cell.length_b   1.000
_cell.length_c   1.000
_cell.angle_alpha   90.00
_cell.angle_beta   90.00
_cell.angle_gamma   90.00
#
_symmetry.space_group_name_H-M   'P 1'
#
loop_
_entity.id
_entity.type
_entity.pdbx_description
1 polymer ?
#
loop_
_entity_poly.entity_id
_entity_poly.type
_entity_poly.pdbx_seq_one_letter_code
_entity_poly.pdbx_strand_id
1 'polypeptide(L)'
;MIPSIILHLVWCLAIVVCFTACQRNEVSEHSNTQVASAQIRYNPDDYPATTMQVTGVHAQRVQNLSLLCKVWGFLKYYHPNAARTDVYWDGRLLDMIERVPEWKNDSIRDADLEQLVVGLGAFSVNNTEGALPDTMVALEADLKWIDSSSISSTLRGLLHKVEHARRDTCSKYMVPDSVTFAFNGEIATPPSCLRKVGYRLLALFRFWNGVHYLFPYRTMMDRPWEEALPSFIPRIAESDSTLLFEKAILELSTWLCDSHVYVSGYQLNLASMFGNTELCMDVKFIRSKAYVASDWNDAFSDSKIKRGDEVLAISGKSVPSIVDSSKRYLPTSNTSTLYRDVAKLIVRTDLPSVNVLVRRGARTLTVPVYSQAHGPSPVSVRRGRFFRRVGTGNYGLIDMHLYSVDSLKAYDRELRACDGLIVDLRGGDGIVGQRELGTFFLPWPSLPAIFAIADWKRPGLFIYTSIPQVFGDTTDGHYKGKLVIMVDENTQSSLEYTAMILASAPGAVVIGSQTAGADGNIKRLQLPGGGILTFTGIAVFYPDGGVTQRTGLRIAKVVNDTRKSLTSDQTDEVLDEAMRLVRRK
;
A
#
# COMPACT_ATOMS: atom_id res chain seq x y z
N MET A 1 -22.02 46.82 -10.31
CA MET A 1 -22.35 46.84 -8.87
C MET A 1 -23.11 45.56 -8.56
N ILE A 2 -22.47 44.68 -7.78
CA ILE A 2 -23.02 43.53 -7.01
C ILE A 2 -23.98 42.62 -7.81
N PRO A 3 -23.50 41.51 -8.42
CA PRO A 3 -23.60 40.23 -7.72
C PRO A 3 -22.52 39.19 -8.14
N SER A 4 -21.40 39.13 -7.43
CA SER A 4 -20.45 38.01 -7.52
C SER A 4 -20.07 37.42 -6.16
N ILE A 5 -20.59 38.00 -5.07
CA ILE A 5 -20.26 37.61 -3.70
C ILE A 5 -21.24 36.55 -3.15
N ILE A 6 -22.46 36.45 -3.70
CA ILE A 6 -23.47 35.50 -3.21
C ILE A 6 -23.22 34.07 -3.73
N LEU A 7 -22.52 33.89 -4.87
CA LEU A 7 -22.19 32.56 -5.38
C LEU A 7 -21.00 31.91 -4.63
N HIS A 8 -20.11 32.71 -4.04
CA HIS A 8 -18.99 32.23 -3.21
C HIS A 8 -19.42 31.85 -1.78
N LEU A 9 -20.48 32.45 -1.24
CA LEU A 9 -21.00 32.09 0.09
C LEU A 9 -21.81 30.78 0.09
N VAL A 10 -22.45 30.42 -1.03
CA VAL A 10 -23.18 29.15 -1.16
C VAL A 10 -22.22 27.95 -1.36
N TRP A 11 -21.05 28.18 -1.96
CA TRP A 11 -19.98 27.18 -2.09
C TRP A 11 -19.30 26.83 -0.76
N CYS A 12 -19.15 27.80 0.15
CA CYS A 12 -18.63 27.54 1.49
C CYS A 12 -19.68 26.88 2.42
N LEU A 13 -20.97 27.18 2.27
CA LEU A 13 -22.00 26.63 3.18
C LEU A 13 -22.36 25.16 2.91
N ALA A 14 -22.34 24.70 1.64
CA ALA A 14 -22.69 23.32 1.31
C ALA A 14 -21.61 22.31 1.74
N ILE A 15 -20.34 22.74 1.78
CA ILE A 15 -19.24 21.97 2.37
C ILE A 15 -19.31 22.04 3.90
N VAL A 16 -19.80 23.13 4.51
CA VAL A 16 -19.92 23.21 5.97
C VAL A 16 -21.08 22.39 6.54
N VAL A 17 -22.21 22.23 5.84
CA VAL A 17 -23.40 21.57 6.41
C VAL A 17 -23.29 20.02 6.49
N CYS A 18 -22.54 19.36 5.60
CA CYS A 18 -22.23 17.93 5.77
C CYS A 18 -21.06 17.67 6.73
N PHE A 19 -20.15 18.63 6.89
CA PHE A 19 -18.97 18.49 7.75
C PHE A 19 -19.25 18.88 9.22
N THR A 20 -20.22 19.74 9.50
CA THR A 20 -20.52 20.22 10.87
C THR A 20 -21.11 19.18 11.81
N ALA A 21 -21.71 18.09 11.31
CA ALA A 21 -22.15 16.99 12.16
C ALA A 21 -21.00 16.06 12.60
N CYS A 22 -19.89 16.04 11.86
CA CYS A 22 -18.72 15.21 12.13
C CYS A 22 -17.50 15.98 12.68
N GLN A 23 -17.44 17.30 12.48
CA GLN A 23 -16.30 18.17 12.88
C GLN A 23 -16.52 18.99 14.15
N ARG A 24 -17.55 18.72 14.98
CA ARG A 24 -17.57 19.26 16.36
C ARG A 24 -16.54 18.53 17.23
N ASN A 25 -15.27 18.81 16.96
CA ASN A 25 -14.12 18.87 17.86
C ASN A 25 -12.92 19.28 17.01
N GLU A 26 -12.60 20.58 17.06
CA GLU A 26 -11.59 21.24 16.23
C GLU A 26 -10.17 20.74 16.48
N VAL A 27 -9.39 20.82 15.40
CA VAL A 27 -7.94 20.77 15.33
C VAL A 27 -7.37 22.10 15.81
N SER A 28 -6.40 22.07 16.74
CA SER A 28 -5.41 23.14 16.90
C SER A 28 -4.00 22.57 16.96
N GLU A 29 -3.07 23.29 16.34
CA GLU A 29 -1.64 23.02 16.24
C GLU A 29 -0.93 22.79 17.59
N HIS A 30 0.25 22.20 17.48
CA HIS A 30 1.09 21.68 18.56
C HIS A 30 1.12 22.51 19.85
N SER A 31 0.56 21.94 20.91
CA SER A 31 1.07 22.11 22.27
C SER A 31 0.74 20.86 23.08
N ASN A 32 1.72 20.40 23.87
CA ASN A 32 1.55 19.36 24.88
C ASN A 32 0.50 19.82 25.90
N THR A 33 -0.73 19.34 25.76
CA THR A 33 -1.72 19.39 26.85
C THR A 33 -2.59 18.14 26.80
N GLN A 34 -2.44 17.31 27.82
CA GLN A 34 -3.27 16.15 28.10
C GLN A 34 -4.75 16.57 28.16
N VAL A 35 -5.52 16.23 27.13
CA VAL A 35 -6.99 16.21 27.24
C VAL A 35 -7.36 14.85 27.82
N ALA A 36 -7.54 14.83 29.14
CA ALA A 36 -8.12 13.73 29.87
C ALA A 36 -9.61 13.58 29.50
N SER A 37 -9.88 12.87 28.40
CA SER A 37 -11.16 12.16 28.26
C SER A 37 -11.10 10.96 29.18
N ALA A 38 -12.20 10.67 29.89
CA ALA A 38 -12.32 9.52 30.77
C ALA A 38 -12.30 8.22 29.94
N GLN A 39 -11.12 7.84 29.45
CA GLN A 39 -10.81 6.49 29.02
C GLN A 39 -10.98 5.62 30.26
N ILE A 40 -12.03 4.79 30.29
CA ILE A 40 -11.99 3.57 31.08
C ILE A 40 -10.63 2.93 30.75
N ARG A 41 -9.75 2.86 31.76
CA ARG A 41 -8.43 2.27 31.64
C ARG A 41 -8.61 0.79 31.36
N TYR A 42 -8.82 0.43 30.10
CA TYR A 42 -8.77 -0.95 29.64
C TYR A 42 -7.29 -1.32 29.58
N ASN A 43 -6.80 -1.99 30.63
CA ASN A 43 -5.45 -2.50 30.65
C ASN A 43 -5.43 -3.85 29.92
N PRO A 44 -4.66 -4.01 28.83
CA PRO A 44 -4.51 -5.28 28.13
C PRO A 44 -4.01 -6.43 29.02
N ASP A 45 -3.37 -6.08 30.15
CA ASP A 45 -2.92 -7.03 31.17
C ASP A 45 -4.07 -7.60 32.03
N ASP A 46 -5.24 -6.94 32.09
CA ASP A 46 -6.40 -7.38 32.87
C ASP A 46 -7.14 -8.57 32.22
N TYR A 47 -6.88 -8.85 30.94
CA TYR A 47 -7.43 -10.03 30.27
C TYR A 47 -6.63 -11.27 30.68
N PRO A 48 -7.27 -12.37 31.11
CA PRO A 48 -6.56 -13.56 31.57
C PRO A 48 -5.60 -14.08 30.49
N ALA A 49 -4.47 -14.65 30.94
CA ALA A 49 -3.50 -15.28 30.05
C ALA A 49 -4.08 -16.63 29.58
N THR A 50 -4.93 -16.61 28.56
CA THR A 50 -5.53 -17.85 28.06
C THR A 50 -4.47 -18.67 27.32
N THR A 51 -4.08 -19.80 27.92
CA THR A 51 -3.42 -20.92 27.24
C THR A 51 -4.48 -21.71 26.48
N MET A 52 -4.93 -21.22 25.32
CA MET A 52 -5.69 -22.06 24.40
C MET A 52 -4.73 -23.10 23.83
N GLN A 53 -4.76 -24.32 24.37
CA GLN A 53 -4.16 -25.47 23.71
C GLN A 53 -4.95 -25.74 22.43
N VAL A 54 -4.41 -25.28 21.30
CA VAL A 54 -4.93 -25.61 19.97
C VAL A 54 -4.37 -26.98 19.59
N THR A 55 -4.81 -28.02 20.30
CA THR A 55 -4.49 -29.40 19.94
C THR A 55 -5.77 -30.24 19.92
N GLY A 56 -6.02 -30.92 18.80
CA GLY A 56 -6.87 -32.11 18.72
C GLY A 56 -8.38 -31.97 18.46
N VAL A 57 -8.82 -31.10 17.53
CA VAL A 57 -9.88 -31.31 16.48
C VAL A 57 -9.74 -30.13 15.51
N HIS A 58 -8.82 -30.24 14.56
CA HIS A 58 -8.20 -29.08 13.91
C HIS A 58 -9.12 -28.34 12.93
N ALA A 59 -9.91 -29.05 12.13
CA ALA A 59 -10.69 -28.44 11.04
C ALA A 59 -11.92 -27.67 11.54
N GLN A 60 -12.74 -28.27 12.41
CA GLN A 60 -13.95 -27.61 12.93
C GLN A 60 -13.62 -26.37 13.76
N ARG A 61 -12.56 -26.42 14.58
CA ARG A 61 -12.14 -25.26 15.37
C ARG A 61 -11.68 -24.11 14.47
N VAL A 62 -10.93 -24.41 13.41
CA VAL A 62 -10.52 -23.42 12.40
C VAL A 62 -11.72 -22.82 11.68
N GLN A 63 -12.72 -23.64 11.30
CA GLN A 63 -13.96 -23.15 10.70
C GLN A 63 -14.74 -22.24 11.65
N ASN A 64 -14.88 -22.64 12.91
CA ASN A 64 -15.53 -21.85 13.95
C ASN A 64 -14.83 -20.50 14.19
N LEU A 65 -13.49 -20.49 14.27
CA LEU A 65 -12.71 -19.25 14.36
C LEU A 65 -12.83 -18.40 13.09
N SER A 66 -12.89 -19.02 11.91
CA SER A 66 -13.09 -18.30 10.65
C SER A 66 -14.46 -17.61 10.62
N LEU A 67 -15.52 -18.31 11.03
CA LEU A 67 -16.85 -17.73 11.15
C LEU A 67 -16.89 -16.62 12.22
N LEU A 68 -16.25 -16.83 13.37
CA LEU A 68 -16.14 -15.81 14.41
C LEU A 68 -15.44 -14.54 13.89
N CYS A 69 -14.35 -14.68 13.14
CA CYS A 69 -13.66 -13.55 12.50
C CYS A 69 -14.60 -12.72 11.62
N LYS A 70 -15.38 -13.40 10.78
CA LYS A 70 -16.35 -12.76 9.87
C LYS A 70 -17.46 -12.06 10.63
N VAL A 71 -18.12 -12.75 11.57
CA VAL A 71 -19.22 -12.19 12.35
C VAL A 71 -18.72 -11.00 13.19
N TRP A 72 -17.60 -11.15 13.90
CA TRP A 72 -17.04 -10.07 14.72
C TRP A 72 -16.68 -8.83 13.88
N GLY A 73 -16.01 -9.03 12.74
CA GLY A 73 -15.63 -7.92 11.87
C GLY A 73 -16.83 -7.29 11.15
N PHE A 74 -17.79 -8.10 10.71
CA PHE A 74 -19.05 -7.60 10.17
C PHE A 74 -19.76 -6.69 11.17
N LEU A 75 -19.93 -7.15 12.41
CA LEU A 75 -20.54 -6.33 13.47
C LEU A 75 -19.70 -5.07 13.77
N LYS A 76 -18.36 -5.16 13.75
CA LYS A 76 -17.45 -4.00 13.93
C LYS A 76 -17.77 -2.84 12.98
N TYR A 77 -18.04 -3.15 11.72
CA TYR A 77 -18.23 -2.15 10.67
C TYR A 77 -19.71 -1.85 10.37
N TYR A 78 -20.61 -2.83 10.51
CA TYR A 78 -22.03 -2.70 10.15
C TYR A 78 -22.96 -2.40 11.33
N HIS A 79 -22.67 -2.89 12.53
CA HIS A 79 -23.60 -2.73 13.65
C HIS A 79 -23.48 -1.32 14.24
N PRO A 80 -24.57 -0.50 14.27
CA PRO A 80 -24.49 0.90 14.66
C PRO A 80 -23.94 1.08 16.08
N ASN A 81 -24.29 0.20 17.02
CA ASN A 81 -23.78 0.32 18.41
C ASN A 81 -22.31 -0.10 18.55
N ALA A 82 -21.83 -1.13 17.85
CA ALA A 82 -20.41 -1.51 17.86
C ALA A 82 -19.54 -0.43 17.19
N ALA A 83 -20.04 0.16 16.11
CA ALA A 83 -19.38 1.22 15.37
C ALA A 83 -19.31 2.57 16.12
N ARG A 84 -20.08 2.77 17.20
CA ARG A 84 -20.30 4.09 17.81
C ARG A 84 -20.06 4.19 19.32
N THR A 85 -20.20 3.11 20.08
CA THR A 85 -20.14 3.16 21.55
C THR A 85 -18.72 2.96 22.09
N ASP A 86 -18.48 3.30 23.36
CA ASP A 86 -17.23 3.02 24.09
C ASP A 86 -17.06 1.54 24.46
N VAL A 87 -17.87 0.64 23.90
CA VAL A 87 -17.71 -0.80 24.06
C VAL A 87 -16.30 -1.18 23.60
N TYR A 88 -15.57 -1.86 24.48
CA TYR A 88 -14.28 -2.45 24.16
C TYR A 88 -14.49 -3.67 23.24
N TRP A 89 -14.55 -3.41 21.94
CA TRP A 89 -14.93 -4.39 20.93
C TRP A 89 -13.91 -5.51 20.74
N ASP A 90 -12.62 -5.22 20.91
CA ASP A 90 -11.58 -6.26 20.92
C ASP A 90 -11.75 -7.20 22.11
N GLY A 91 -12.15 -6.67 23.27
CA GLY A 91 -12.47 -7.48 24.46
C GLY A 91 -13.57 -8.50 24.20
N ARG A 92 -14.63 -8.09 23.49
CA ARG A 92 -15.70 -9.02 23.08
C ARG A 92 -15.19 -10.15 22.18
N LEU A 93 -14.22 -9.88 21.31
CA LEU A 93 -13.59 -10.95 20.54
C LEU A 93 -12.79 -11.89 21.42
N LEU A 94 -11.97 -11.33 22.33
CA LEU A 94 -11.15 -12.12 23.25
C LEU A 94 -12.05 -13.07 24.08
N ASP A 95 -13.14 -12.57 24.66
CA ASP A 95 -14.12 -13.37 25.40
C ASP A 95 -14.69 -14.50 24.51
N MET A 96 -15.03 -14.21 23.26
CA MET A 96 -15.57 -15.20 22.32
C MET A 96 -14.55 -16.25 21.92
N ILE A 97 -13.28 -15.87 21.73
CA ILE A 97 -12.18 -16.82 21.45
C ILE A 97 -12.06 -17.84 22.59
N GLU A 98 -12.24 -17.43 23.85
CA GLU A 98 -12.19 -18.35 25.00
C GLU A 98 -13.36 -19.35 25.02
N ARG A 99 -14.50 -19.00 24.42
CA ARG A 99 -15.68 -19.88 24.34
C ARG A 99 -15.59 -20.90 23.20
N VAL A 100 -14.76 -20.67 22.18
CA VAL A 100 -14.65 -21.56 21.01
C VAL A 100 -14.42 -23.04 21.36
N PRO A 101 -13.59 -23.41 22.35
CA PRO A 101 -13.43 -24.80 22.78
C PRO A 101 -14.73 -25.47 23.25
N GLU A 102 -15.70 -24.69 23.73
CA GLU A 102 -17.01 -25.16 24.22
C GLU A 102 -18.05 -25.35 23.11
N TRP A 103 -17.77 -24.88 21.89
CA TRP A 103 -18.65 -25.06 20.73
C TRP A 103 -18.57 -26.49 20.18
N LYS A 104 -19.18 -27.43 20.90
CA LYS A 104 -19.18 -28.86 20.54
C LYS A 104 -20.02 -29.17 19.29
N ASN A 105 -20.90 -28.26 18.88
CA ASN A 105 -21.72 -28.34 17.67
C ASN A 105 -22.17 -26.94 17.22
N ASP A 106 -22.75 -26.87 16.03
CA ASP A 106 -23.22 -25.62 15.41
C ASP A 106 -24.29 -24.90 16.25
N SER A 107 -25.16 -25.63 16.96
CA SER A 107 -26.21 -25.01 17.77
C SER A 107 -25.67 -24.21 18.96
N ILE A 108 -24.63 -24.70 19.65
CA ILE A 108 -24.01 -23.98 20.77
C ILE A 108 -23.26 -22.75 20.25
N ARG A 109 -22.51 -22.92 19.16
CA ARG A 109 -21.81 -21.80 18.49
C ARG A 109 -22.78 -20.71 18.09
N ASP A 110 -23.85 -21.07 17.38
CA ASP A 110 -24.78 -20.10 16.83
C ASP A 110 -25.54 -19.38 17.94
N ALA A 111 -25.91 -20.06 19.04
CA ALA A 111 -26.48 -19.41 20.22
C ALA A 111 -25.55 -18.34 20.82
N ASP A 112 -24.24 -18.61 20.90
CA ASP A 112 -23.26 -17.64 21.40
C ASP A 112 -23.09 -16.45 20.44
N LEU A 113 -23.05 -16.70 19.13
CA LEU A 113 -22.98 -15.65 18.11
C LEU A 113 -24.27 -14.82 18.08
N GLU A 114 -25.44 -15.43 18.26
CA GLU A 114 -26.72 -14.73 18.39
C GLU A 114 -26.71 -13.80 19.61
N GLN A 115 -26.22 -14.28 20.76
CA GLN A 115 -26.05 -13.46 21.96
C GLN A 115 -25.06 -12.32 21.74
N LEU A 116 -23.99 -12.51 20.97
CA LEU A 116 -23.07 -11.44 20.60
C LEU A 116 -23.78 -10.32 19.82
N VAL A 117 -24.65 -10.67 18.86
CA VAL A 117 -25.43 -9.68 18.09
C VAL A 117 -26.44 -8.98 19.00
N VAL A 118 -27.24 -9.74 19.74
CA VAL A 118 -28.30 -9.18 20.62
C VAL A 118 -27.71 -8.33 21.74
N GLY A 119 -26.56 -8.71 22.28
CA GLY A 119 -25.85 -8.01 23.35
C GLY A 119 -25.35 -6.61 22.94
N LEU A 120 -25.30 -6.29 21.65
CA LEU A 120 -25.02 -4.94 21.17
C LEU A 120 -26.22 -3.99 21.29
N GLY A 121 -27.39 -4.49 21.68
CA GLY A 121 -28.60 -3.71 21.91
C GLY A 121 -29.41 -3.43 20.66
N ALA A 122 -30.58 -2.82 20.86
CA ALA A 122 -31.52 -2.55 19.77
C ALA A 122 -30.98 -1.53 18.76
N PHE A 123 -31.43 -1.66 17.51
CA PHE A 123 -31.15 -0.74 16.42
C PHE A 123 -32.36 -0.70 15.46
N SER A 124 -32.39 0.31 14.58
CA SER A 124 -33.41 0.42 13.53
C SER A 124 -32.86 -0.04 12.18
N VAL A 125 -33.74 -0.60 11.36
CA VAL A 125 -33.44 -1.03 9.99
C VAL A 125 -33.86 0.07 9.03
N ASN A 126 -33.07 0.31 7.99
CA ASN A 126 -33.38 1.23 6.91
C ASN A 126 -33.63 0.46 5.60
N ASN A 127 -34.90 0.23 5.27
CA ASN A 127 -35.28 -0.47 4.04
C ASN A 127 -35.31 0.43 2.79
N THR A 128 -34.93 1.71 2.89
CA THR A 128 -35.08 2.68 1.78
C THR A 128 -33.79 2.96 1.00
N GLU A 129 -32.62 2.48 1.47
CA GLU A 129 -31.39 2.58 0.68
C GLU A 129 -31.36 1.45 -0.36
N GLY A 130 -31.74 1.79 -1.60
CA GLY A 130 -31.68 0.87 -2.73
C GLY A 130 -30.26 0.57 -3.20
N ALA A 131 -30.12 -0.42 -4.08
CA ALA A 131 -28.87 -0.68 -4.79
C ALA A 131 -28.40 0.58 -5.53
N LEU A 132 -27.09 0.83 -5.52
CA LEU A 132 -26.54 1.87 -6.39
C LEU A 132 -26.58 1.40 -7.84
N PRO A 133 -26.64 2.32 -8.82
CA PRO A 133 -26.40 1.97 -10.20
C PRO A 133 -25.02 1.33 -10.38
N ASP A 134 -24.92 0.26 -11.18
CA ASP A 134 -23.66 -0.43 -11.47
C ASP A 134 -22.55 0.53 -11.94
N THR A 135 -22.93 1.60 -12.65
CA THR A 135 -22.00 2.64 -13.13
C THR A 135 -21.32 3.43 -12.00
N MET A 136 -21.82 3.36 -10.77
CA MET A 136 -21.22 3.99 -9.59
C MET A 136 -20.37 3.02 -8.77
N VAL A 137 -20.47 1.71 -9.01
CA VAL A 137 -19.83 0.69 -8.18
C VAL A 137 -18.54 0.19 -8.84
N ALA A 138 -17.43 0.31 -8.13
CA ALA A 138 -16.13 -0.22 -8.55
C ALA A 138 -15.84 -1.61 -7.96
N LEU A 139 -16.33 -1.87 -6.75
CA LEU A 139 -16.22 -3.17 -6.08
C LEU A 139 -17.43 -3.38 -5.18
N GLU A 140 -18.12 -4.50 -5.33
CA GLU A 140 -19.23 -4.88 -4.45
C GLU A 140 -18.77 -5.34 -3.07
N ALA A 141 -19.62 -5.13 -2.06
CA ALA A 141 -19.39 -5.69 -0.73
C ALA A 141 -19.54 -7.23 -0.77
N ASP A 142 -18.55 -7.94 -0.24
CA ASP A 142 -18.60 -9.40 -0.15
C ASP A 142 -19.25 -9.85 1.17
N LEU A 143 -20.59 -9.95 1.13
CA LEU A 143 -21.43 -10.43 2.25
C LEU A 143 -22.07 -11.80 1.99
N LYS A 144 -21.78 -12.42 0.83
CA LYS A 144 -22.36 -13.72 0.43
C LYS A 144 -22.04 -14.85 1.41
N TRP A 145 -20.99 -14.67 2.21
CA TRP A 145 -20.61 -15.61 3.27
C TRP A 145 -21.72 -15.78 4.32
N ILE A 146 -22.60 -14.79 4.54
CA ILE A 146 -23.71 -14.90 5.50
C ILE A 146 -24.67 -16.03 5.08
N ASP A 147 -25.00 -16.08 3.78
CA ASP A 147 -25.90 -17.08 3.22
C ASP A 147 -25.21 -18.43 3.01
N SER A 148 -23.95 -18.43 2.60
CA SER A 148 -23.20 -19.67 2.33
C SER A 148 -22.68 -20.35 3.60
N SER A 149 -22.76 -19.70 4.76
CA SER A 149 -22.32 -20.28 6.03
C SER A 149 -23.35 -21.26 6.60
N SER A 150 -22.86 -22.35 7.18
CA SER A 150 -23.65 -23.28 7.99
C SER A 150 -23.98 -22.64 9.33
N ILE A 151 -24.96 -21.74 9.35
CA ILE A 151 -25.47 -21.05 10.55
C ILE A 151 -26.99 -21.20 10.66
N SER A 152 -27.50 -21.08 11.89
CA SER A 152 -28.93 -21.10 12.20
C SER A 152 -29.69 -20.04 11.38
N SER A 153 -30.96 -20.32 11.08
CA SER A 153 -31.85 -19.35 10.42
C SER A 153 -32.03 -18.08 11.26
N THR A 154 -31.98 -18.21 12.59
CA THR A 154 -32.10 -17.09 13.54
C THR A 154 -30.89 -16.17 13.43
N LEU A 155 -29.67 -16.71 13.51
CA LEU A 155 -28.45 -15.94 13.37
C LEU A 155 -28.36 -15.28 11.99
N ARG A 156 -28.65 -16.02 10.92
CA ARG A 156 -28.68 -15.47 9.56
C ARG A 156 -29.64 -14.29 9.46
N GLY A 157 -30.86 -14.43 9.99
CA GLY A 157 -31.85 -13.36 10.02
C GLY A 157 -31.40 -12.13 10.82
N LEU A 158 -30.67 -12.31 11.92
CA LEU A 158 -30.07 -11.22 12.68
C LEU A 158 -28.98 -10.50 11.89
N LEU A 159 -28.10 -11.23 11.21
CA LEU A 159 -27.03 -10.64 10.40
C LEU A 159 -27.59 -9.83 9.22
N HIS A 160 -28.62 -10.30 8.53
CA HIS A 160 -29.29 -9.50 7.48
C HIS A 160 -30.01 -8.27 8.04
N LYS A 161 -30.56 -8.33 9.26
CA LYS A 161 -31.08 -7.11 9.90
C LYS A 161 -29.97 -6.08 10.13
N VAL A 162 -28.78 -6.53 10.55
CA VAL A 162 -27.61 -5.67 10.75
C VAL A 162 -27.07 -5.12 9.42
N GLU A 163 -27.06 -5.94 8.36
CA GLU A 163 -26.72 -5.51 6.99
C GLU A 163 -27.54 -4.28 6.59
N HIS A 164 -28.85 -4.32 6.86
CA HIS A 164 -29.79 -3.24 6.55
C HIS A 164 -29.98 -2.23 7.69
N ALA A 165 -29.12 -2.24 8.72
CA ALA A 165 -29.23 -1.30 9.83
C ALA A 165 -29.05 0.15 9.37
N ARG A 166 -29.83 1.07 9.96
CA ARG A 166 -29.71 2.51 9.70
C ARG A 166 -28.37 3.03 10.22
N ARG A 167 -27.56 3.63 9.33
CA ARG A 167 -26.23 4.20 9.63
C ARG A 167 -26.17 5.67 9.20
N ASP A 168 -26.58 6.57 10.09
CA ASP A 168 -26.57 8.02 9.83
C ASP A 168 -25.17 8.67 10.04
N THR A 169 -24.24 7.97 10.69
CA THR A 169 -22.87 8.46 10.99
C THR A 169 -21.83 7.38 10.67
N CYS A 170 -20.59 7.78 10.38
CA CYS A 170 -19.50 6.85 10.14
C CYS A 170 -19.10 6.05 11.40
N SER A 171 -18.42 4.92 11.19
CA SER A 171 -17.86 4.09 12.27
C SER A 171 -16.62 4.75 12.88
N LYS A 172 -16.41 4.61 14.20
CA LYS A 172 -15.14 5.03 14.84
C LYS A 172 -13.93 4.28 14.29
N TYR A 173 -14.13 3.09 13.70
CA TYR A 173 -13.11 2.28 13.07
C TYR A 173 -12.83 2.65 11.59
N MET A 174 -13.66 3.53 11.01
CA MET A 174 -13.51 4.03 9.64
C MET A 174 -14.12 5.43 9.60
N VAL A 175 -13.30 6.43 9.90
CA VAL A 175 -13.70 7.84 9.90
C VAL A 175 -13.29 8.45 8.57
N PRO A 176 -14.18 9.13 7.82
CA PRO A 176 -13.80 9.82 6.60
C PRO A 176 -12.64 10.80 6.84
N ASP A 177 -11.64 10.80 5.94
CA ASP A 177 -10.59 11.83 5.90
C ASP A 177 -10.75 12.71 4.65
N SER A 178 -9.75 13.53 4.32
CA SER A 178 -9.85 14.48 3.20
C SER A 178 -10.08 13.84 1.82
N VAL A 179 -9.81 12.54 1.67
CA VAL A 179 -9.92 11.83 0.37
C VAL A 179 -10.64 10.48 0.51
N THR A 180 -10.53 9.82 1.66
CA THR A 180 -10.83 8.41 1.90
C THR A 180 -11.28 8.20 3.36
N PHE A 181 -10.46 7.56 4.21
CA PHE A 181 -10.75 7.23 5.59
C PHE A 181 -9.50 7.14 6.48
N ALA A 182 -9.67 7.23 7.79
CA ALA A 182 -8.66 7.02 8.81
C ALA A 182 -9.15 6.01 9.86
N PHE A 183 -8.19 5.29 10.46
CA PHE A 183 -8.43 4.39 11.58
C PHE A 183 -8.23 5.13 12.91
N ASN A 184 -9.31 5.42 13.62
CA ASN A 184 -9.25 6.15 14.89
C ASN A 184 -9.73 5.31 16.09
N GLY A 185 -10.34 4.15 15.85
CA GLY A 185 -10.97 3.33 16.88
C GLY A 185 -10.13 2.15 17.39
N GLU A 186 -8.97 1.88 16.79
CA GLU A 186 -8.12 0.76 17.23
C GLU A 186 -7.38 1.09 18.52
N ILE A 187 -7.38 0.15 19.46
CA ILE A 187 -6.61 0.27 20.70
C ILE A 187 -5.24 -0.37 20.49
N ALA A 188 -4.20 0.40 20.78
CA ALA A 188 -2.82 -0.07 20.78
C ALA A 188 -2.57 -1.01 21.98
N THR A 189 -1.76 -2.04 21.77
CA THR A 189 -1.40 -3.02 22.81
C THR A 189 0.10 -3.28 22.80
N PRO A 190 0.70 -3.56 23.97
CA PRO A 190 2.15 -3.75 24.08
C PRO A 190 2.60 -5.07 23.45
N PRO A 191 3.87 -5.20 22.99
CA PRO A 191 4.40 -6.44 22.43
C PRO A 191 4.24 -7.68 23.33
N SER A 192 4.20 -7.49 24.66
CA SER A 192 4.00 -8.56 25.64
C SER A 192 2.67 -9.31 25.47
N CYS A 193 1.64 -8.67 24.89
CA CYS A 193 0.32 -9.28 24.69
C CYS A 193 0.36 -10.49 23.75
N LEU A 194 1.33 -10.54 22.81
CA LEU A 194 1.45 -11.59 21.79
C LEU A 194 1.82 -12.98 22.36
N ARG A 195 2.18 -13.04 23.66
CA ARG A 195 2.31 -14.31 24.39
C ARG A 195 0.98 -15.05 24.49
N LYS A 196 -0.14 -14.31 24.47
CA LYS A 196 -1.49 -14.84 24.55
C LYS A 196 -2.04 -15.07 23.14
N VAL A 197 -2.51 -16.28 22.89
CA VAL A 197 -3.08 -16.70 21.59
C VAL A 197 -4.26 -15.84 21.15
N GLY A 198 -5.08 -15.35 22.09
CA GLY A 198 -6.20 -14.45 21.79
C GLY A 198 -5.75 -13.16 21.09
N TYR A 199 -4.65 -12.55 21.52
CA TYR A 199 -4.12 -11.33 20.88
C TYR A 199 -3.47 -11.61 19.51
N ARG A 200 -2.88 -12.80 19.32
CA ARG A 200 -2.38 -13.23 18.00
C ARG A 200 -3.53 -13.43 17.01
N LEU A 201 -4.63 -14.05 17.44
CA LEU A 201 -5.85 -14.20 16.64
C LEU A 201 -6.54 -12.84 16.40
N LEU A 202 -6.58 -11.95 17.38
CA LEU A 202 -7.07 -10.58 17.20
C LEU A 202 -6.26 -9.84 16.11
N ALA A 203 -4.94 -10.04 16.04
CA ALA A 203 -4.12 -9.45 14.98
C ALA A 203 -4.52 -9.98 13.60
N LEU A 204 -4.68 -11.30 13.47
CA LEU A 204 -5.20 -11.92 12.24
C LEU A 204 -6.58 -11.38 11.88
N PHE A 205 -7.48 -11.24 12.84
CA PHE A 205 -8.87 -10.87 12.58
C PHE A 205 -8.99 -9.39 12.22
N ARG A 206 -8.21 -8.51 12.85
CA ARG A 206 -8.08 -7.10 12.43
C ARG A 206 -7.51 -7.01 11.03
N PHE A 207 -6.41 -7.73 10.73
CA PHE A 207 -5.85 -7.79 9.38
C PHE A 207 -6.91 -8.21 8.37
N TRP A 208 -7.51 -9.39 8.59
CA TRP A 208 -8.45 -9.99 7.65
C TRP A 208 -9.63 -9.08 7.34
N ASN A 209 -10.24 -8.51 8.38
CA ASN A 209 -11.38 -7.61 8.22
C ASN A 209 -11.00 -6.23 7.67
N GLY A 210 -9.82 -5.69 8.02
CA GLY A 210 -9.33 -4.44 7.43
C GLY A 210 -9.23 -4.56 5.91
N VAL A 211 -8.68 -5.66 5.42
CA VAL A 211 -8.63 -5.94 3.97
C VAL A 211 -10.01 -6.25 3.42
N HIS A 212 -10.82 -7.05 4.11
CA HIS A 212 -12.17 -7.45 3.68
C HIS A 212 -13.18 -6.30 3.59
N TYR A 213 -12.93 -5.17 4.22
CA TYR A 213 -13.85 -4.03 4.12
C TYR A 213 -13.22 -2.81 3.45
N LEU A 214 -11.89 -2.71 3.44
CA LEU A 214 -11.21 -1.43 3.15
C LEU A 214 -10.08 -1.54 2.13
N PHE A 215 -9.81 -2.72 1.57
CA PHE A 215 -8.88 -2.87 0.44
C PHE A 215 -9.64 -2.92 -0.90
N PRO A 216 -9.35 -2.01 -1.86
CA PRO A 216 -10.12 -1.86 -3.09
C PRO A 216 -9.81 -2.91 -4.16
N TYR A 217 -8.71 -3.66 -4.03
CA TYR A 217 -8.22 -4.55 -5.08
C TYR A 217 -8.36 -6.05 -4.74
N ARG A 218 -9.32 -6.40 -3.88
CA ARG A 218 -9.55 -7.80 -3.44
C ARG A 218 -9.81 -8.77 -4.59
N THR A 219 -10.47 -8.33 -5.65
CA THR A 219 -10.74 -9.15 -6.85
C THR A 219 -9.53 -9.32 -7.77
N MET A 220 -8.43 -8.59 -7.51
CA MET A 220 -7.19 -8.65 -8.27
C MET A 220 -6.09 -9.44 -7.55
N MET A 221 -6.38 -10.05 -6.40
CA MET A 221 -5.45 -10.92 -5.68
C MET A 221 -5.30 -12.28 -6.38
N ASP A 222 -4.17 -12.96 -6.19
CA ASP A 222 -3.92 -14.28 -6.78
C ASP A 222 -4.76 -15.41 -6.13
N ARG A 223 -5.33 -15.16 -4.95
CA ARG A 223 -6.08 -16.14 -4.17
C ARG A 223 -7.38 -15.55 -3.65
N PRO A 224 -8.46 -16.35 -3.52
CA PRO A 224 -9.65 -15.91 -2.81
C PRO A 224 -9.31 -15.50 -1.37
N TRP A 225 -9.73 -14.30 -0.96
CA TRP A 225 -9.40 -13.77 0.37
C TRP A 225 -9.94 -14.64 1.53
N GLU A 226 -11.02 -15.36 1.26
CA GLU A 226 -11.64 -16.31 2.18
C GLU A 226 -10.74 -17.49 2.57
N GLU A 227 -9.76 -17.86 1.73
CA GLU A 227 -8.81 -18.92 2.04
C GLU A 227 -7.76 -18.50 3.08
N ALA A 228 -7.61 -17.20 3.35
CA ALA A 228 -6.61 -16.70 4.29
C ALA A 228 -6.88 -17.15 5.73
N LEU A 229 -8.13 -17.13 6.19
CA LEU A 229 -8.48 -17.56 7.55
C LEU A 229 -8.13 -19.03 7.82
N PRO A 230 -8.63 -20.02 7.05
CA PRO A 230 -8.27 -21.42 7.30
C PRO A 230 -6.78 -21.71 7.13
N SER A 231 -6.07 -20.93 6.31
CA SER A 231 -4.62 -21.07 6.11
C SER A 231 -3.79 -20.53 7.26
N PHE A 232 -4.17 -19.38 7.84
CA PHE A 232 -3.34 -18.66 8.81
C PHE A 232 -3.78 -18.84 10.26
N ILE A 233 -5.02 -19.23 10.55
CA ILE A 233 -5.47 -19.50 11.93
C ILE A 233 -4.57 -20.54 12.62
N PRO A 234 -4.31 -21.74 12.06
CA PRO A 234 -3.40 -22.72 12.67
C PRO A 234 -2.02 -22.12 12.96
N ARG A 235 -1.43 -21.50 11.95
CA ARG A 235 -0.05 -20.97 11.97
C ARG A 235 0.15 -19.87 13.01
N ILE A 236 -0.89 -19.07 13.26
CA ILE A 236 -0.89 -17.96 14.21
C ILE A 236 -1.28 -18.43 15.62
N ALA A 237 -2.21 -19.38 15.71
CA ALA A 237 -2.67 -19.86 17.01
C ALA A 237 -1.59 -20.73 17.70
N GLU A 238 -0.95 -21.62 16.94
CA GLU A 238 0.09 -22.55 17.39
C GLU A 238 1.51 -21.96 17.37
N SER A 239 1.68 -20.68 17.08
CA SER A 239 3.01 -20.08 17.10
C SER A 239 3.56 -20.03 18.54
N ASP A 240 4.56 -20.84 18.83
CA ASP A 240 5.24 -20.89 20.15
C ASP A 240 6.22 -19.73 20.39
N SER A 241 6.37 -18.84 19.41
CA SER A 241 7.22 -17.65 19.52
C SER A 241 6.66 -16.46 18.73
N THR A 242 6.95 -15.25 19.20
CA THR A 242 6.65 -13.99 18.50
C THR A 242 7.19 -13.98 17.07
N LEU A 243 8.39 -14.54 16.85
CA LEU A 243 9.00 -14.63 15.53
C LEU A 243 8.17 -15.43 14.52
N LEU A 244 7.61 -16.57 14.92
CA LEU A 244 6.76 -17.39 14.05
C LEU A 244 5.46 -16.68 13.70
N PHE A 245 4.86 -15.99 14.67
CA PHE A 245 3.70 -15.13 14.46
C PHE A 245 4.00 -14.00 13.47
N GLU A 246 5.07 -13.24 13.68
CA GLU A 246 5.44 -12.10 12.83
C GLU A 246 5.75 -12.57 11.38
N LYS A 247 6.42 -13.72 11.21
CA LYS A 247 6.62 -14.34 9.89
C LYS A 247 5.30 -14.73 9.22
N ALA A 248 4.34 -15.26 9.97
CA ALA A 248 3.01 -15.60 9.45
C ALA A 248 2.25 -14.35 9.00
N ILE A 249 2.32 -13.25 9.75
CA ILE A 249 1.71 -11.96 9.37
C ILE A 249 2.38 -11.36 8.12
N LEU A 250 3.72 -11.43 8.02
CA LEU A 250 4.45 -11.00 6.80
C LEU A 250 4.01 -11.81 5.58
N GLU A 251 3.92 -13.13 5.71
CA GLU A 251 3.48 -14.01 4.61
C GLU A 251 2.02 -13.75 4.23
N LEU A 252 1.13 -13.52 5.20
CA LEU A 252 -0.26 -13.13 4.94
C LEU A 252 -0.32 -11.84 4.12
N SER A 253 0.56 -10.87 4.41
CA SER A 253 0.58 -9.60 3.68
C SER A 253 0.90 -9.76 2.19
N THR A 254 1.65 -10.80 1.81
CA THR A 254 1.96 -11.10 0.40
C THR A 254 0.74 -11.49 -0.44
N TRP A 255 -0.33 -11.98 0.19
CA TRP A 255 -1.55 -12.38 -0.52
C TRP A 255 -2.30 -11.20 -1.12
N LEU A 256 -1.98 -9.96 -0.70
CA LEU A 256 -2.60 -8.75 -1.23
C LEU A 256 -2.07 -8.37 -2.61
N CYS A 257 -0.94 -8.94 -3.05
CA CYS A 257 -0.33 -8.66 -4.36
C CYS A 257 -0.20 -7.16 -4.67
N ASP A 258 0.31 -6.39 -3.70
CA ASP A 258 0.36 -4.92 -3.76
C ASP A 258 1.67 -4.38 -3.16
N SER A 259 2.44 -3.66 -3.98
CA SER A 259 3.70 -3.02 -3.60
C SER A 259 3.59 -1.84 -2.62
N HIS A 260 2.38 -1.43 -2.23
CA HIS A 260 2.16 -0.54 -1.07
C HIS A 260 2.08 -1.28 0.26
N VAL A 261 1.90 -2.60 0.24
CA VAL A 261 1.68 -3.35 1.46
C VAL A 261 2.99 -3.57 2.18
N TYR A 262 2.99 -3.34 3.49
CA TYR A 262 4.09 -3.76 4.35
C TYR A 262 3.61 -3.81 5.80
N VAL A 263 4.33 -4.58 6.62
CA VAL A 263 4.07 -4.71 8.05
C VAL A 263 5.26 -4.13 8.80
N SER A 264 4.99 -3.23 9.74
CA SER A 264 6.01 -2.57 10.57
C SER A 264 5.61 -2.56 12.05
N GLY A 265 6.47 -2.00 12.92
CA GLY A 265 6.21 -1.85 14.35
C GLY A 265 6.48 -3.11 15.19
N TYR A 266 6.48 -4.28 14.57
CA TYR A 266 6.94 -5.55 15.14
C TYR A 266 8.45 -5.61 15.33
N GLN A 267 8.92 -6.61 16.09
CA GLN A 267 10.36 -6.81 16.32
C GLN A 267 11.06 -7.29 15.05
N LEU A 268 10.43 -8.20 14.31
CA LEU A 268 10.88 -8.62 13.00
C LEU A 268 10.64 -7.51 11.98
N ASN A 269 11.74 -6.93 11.50
CA ASN A 269 11.77 -6.17 10.25
C ASN A 269 12.08 -7.15 9.11
N LEU A 270 11.39 -7.03 7.97
CA LEU A 270 11.70 -7.82 6.77
C LEU A 270 13.19 -7.75 6.41
N ALA A 271 13.82 -6.58 6.50
CA ALA A 271 15.22 -6.41 6.15
C ALA A 271 16.16 -7.22 7.06
N SER A 272 15.87 -7.31 8.37
CA SER A 272 16.71 -8.06 9.31
C SER A 272 16.61 -9.57 9.13
N MET A 273 15.57 -10.08 8.44
CA MET A 273 15.52 -11.50 8.04
C MET A 273 16.62 -11.90 7.05
N PHE A 274 17.15 -10.93 6.31
CA PHE A 274 18.20 -11.14 5.31
C PHE A 274 19.58 -10.72 5.83
N GLY A 275 19.64 -10.00 6.96
CA GLY A 275 20.88 -9.61 7.63
C GLY A 275 20.87 -8.16 8.13
N ASN A 276 21.74 -7.88 9.10
CA ASN A 276 21.88 -6.57 9.73
C ASN A 276 22.96 -5.70 9.08
N THR A 277 23.85 -6.28 8.27
CA THR A 277 24.83 -5.56 7.43
C THR A 277 24.51 -5.75 5.95
N GLU A 278 25.16 -4.97 5.10
CA GLU A 278 25.06 -5.06 3.64
C GLU A 278 26.42 -5.29 3.02
N LEU A 279 26.48 -6.17 2.02
CA LEU A 279 27.64 -6.35 1.16
C LEU A 279 27.96 -5.02 0.48
N CYS A 280 29.25 -4.71 0.36
CA CYS A 280 29.78 -3.49 -0.26
C CYS A 280 29.60 -3.46 -1.79
N MET A 281 28.37 -3.70 -2.26
CA MET A 281 27.96 -3.67 -3.65
C MET A 281 26.45 -3.42 -3.74
N ASP A 282 26.02 -2.69 -4.76
CA ASP A 282 24.60 -2.62 -5.13
C ASP A 282 24.30 -3.63 -6.23
N VAL A 283 23.09 -4.19 -6.22
CA VAL A 283 22.58 -5.07 -7.27
C VAL A 283 21.44 -4.37 -8.01
N LYS A 284 21.39 -4.52 -9.34
CA LYS A 284 20.24 -4.17 -10.16
C LYS A 284 19.83 -5.37 -11.00
N PHE A 285 18.54 -5.61 -11.08
CA PHE A 285 18.01 -6.60 -12.01
C PHE A 285 17.77 -5.97 -13.38
N ILE A 286 18.19 -6.67 -14.42
CA ILE A 286 17.78 -6.39 -15.79
C ILE A 286 17.03 -7.63 -16.26
N ARG A 287 15.70 -7.49 -16.38
CA ARG A 287 14.78 -8.64 -16.48
C ARG A 287 14.98 -9.56 -15.28
N SER A 288 15.28 -10.85 -15.51
CA SER A 288 15.47 -11.84 -14.44
C SER A 288 16.91 -12.01 -13.96
N LYS A 289 17.86 -11.23 -14.51
CA LYS A 289 19.29 -11.38 -14.20
C LYS A 289 19.75 -10.26 -13.28
N ALA A 290 20.43 -10.64 -12.20
CA ALA A 290 21.05 -9.72 -11.27
C ALA A 290 22.44 -9.30 -11.77
N TYR A 291 22.73 -8.01 -11.72
CA TYR A 291 24.03 -7.45 -12.07
C TYR A 291 24.52 -6.54 -10.96
N VAL A 292 25.84 -6.49 -10.77
CA VAL A 292 26.47 -5.52 -9.88
C VAL A 292 26.27 -4.12 -10.47
N ALA A 293 25.52 -3.27 -9.79
CA ALA A 293 25.19 -1.91 -10.22
C ALA A 293 26.22 -0.89 -9.73
N SER A 294 26.80 -1.12 -8.55
CA SER A 294 27.92 -0.36 -8.01
C SER A 294 28.78 -1.30 -7.15
N ASP A 295 30.08 -1.05 -7.13
CA ASP A 295 31.02 -1.56 -6.14
C ASP A 295 31.37 -0.41 -5.20
N TRP A 296 31.17 -0.60 -3.89
CA TRP A 296 31.54 0.42 -2.91
C TRP A 296 33.05 0.35 -2.75
N ASN A 297 33.77 0.99 -3.68
CA ASN A 297 35.24 1.08 -3.68
C ASN A 297 35.68 1.97 -2.51
N ASP A 298 35.69 1.41 -1.31
CA ASP A 298 36.48 1.95 -0.23
C ASP A 298 37.95 1.57 -0.42
N ALA A 299 38.85 2.46 -0.02
CA ALA A 299 40.31 2.26 -0.01
C ALA A 299 40.77 1.03 0.82
N PHE A 300 39.84 0.33 1.48
CA PHE A 300 40.03 -0.86 2.32
C PHE A 300 39.55 -2.17 1.66
N SER A 301 39.00 -2.12 0.45
CA SER A 301 38.42 -3.28 -0.23
C SER A 301 39.39 -3.88 -1.27
N ASP A 302 40.03 -5.00 -0.94
CA ASP A 302 40.65 -5.92 -1.91
C ASP A 302 39.59 -6.67 -2.77
N SER A 303 38.30 -6.32 -2.65
CA SER A 303 37.23 -7.02 -3.35
C SER A 303 37.36 -6.83 -4.85
N LYS A 304 37.49 -7.95 -5.57
CA LYS A 304 37.61 -7.97 -7.03
C LYS A 304 36.27 -7.87 -7.74
N ILE A 305 35.17 -7.57 -7.05
CA ILE A 305 33.82 -7.46 -7.63
C ILE A 305 33.81 -6.27 -8.58
N LYS A 306 33.12 -6.36 -9.71
CA LYS A 306 33.10 -5.26 -10.69
C LYS A 306 31.68 -4.95 -11.11
N ARG A 307 31.41 -3.64 -11.25
CA ARG A 307 30.21 -3.15 -11.91
C ARG A 307 29.99 -3.86 -13.26
N GLY A 308 28.77 -4.34 -13.48
CA GLY A 308 28.36 -5.12 -14.64
C GLY A 308 28.67 -6.62 -14.59
N ASP A 309 29.26 -7.16 -13.52
CA ASP A 309 29.30 -8.60 -13.28
C ASP A 309 27.86 -9.15 -13.14
N GLU A 310 27.55 -10.29 -13.76
CA GLU A 310 26.27 -10.98 -13.54
C GLU A 310 26.37 -11.81 -12.26
N VAL A 311 25.54 -11.52 -11.26
CA VAL A 311 25.50 -12.28 -10.01
C VAL A 311 24.74 -13.57 -10.24
N LEU A 312 25.37 -14.71 -9.97
CA LEU A 312 24.78 -16.04 -10.12
C LEU A 312 24.34 -16.64 -8.78
N ALA A 313 25.11 -16.40 -7.72
CA ALA A 313 24.81 -16.87 -6.36
C ALA A 313 25.45 -15.99 -5.29
N ILE A 314 24.82 -15.91 -4.12
CA ILE A 314 25.34 -15.26 -2.91
C ILE A 314 25.21 -16.26 -1.75
N SER A 315 26.27 -16.44 -0.96
CA SER A 315 26.29 -17.41 0.15
C SER A 315 25.88 -18.83 -0.27
N GLY A 316 26.28 -19.25 -1.48
CA GLY A 316 25.94 -20.57 -2.03
C GLY A 316 24.49 -20.73 -2.52
N LYS A 317 23.63 -19.71 -2.39
CA LYS A 317 22.26 -19.73 -2.90
C LYS A 317 22.20 -19.05 -4.26
N SER A 318 21.62 -19.71 -5.25
CA SER A 318 21.43 -19.12 -6.59
C SER A 318 20.49 -17.93 -6.54
N VAL A 319 20.69 -16.92 -7.41
CA VAL A 319 19.79 -15.76 -7.50
C VAL A 319 18.33 -16.18 -7.68
N PRO A 320 17.97 -17.14 -8.56
CA PRO A 320 16.59 -17.62 -8.67
C PRO A 320 16.04 -18.20 -7.36
N SER A 321 16.85 -18.94 -6.59
CA SER A 321 16.44 -19.49 -5.29
C SER A 321 16.21 -18.37 -4.26
N ILE A 322 17.05 -17.33 -4.26
CA ILE A 322 16.86 -16.18 -3.37
C ILE A 322 15.57 -15.43 -3.73
N VAL A 323 15.35 -15.15 -5.01
CA VAL A 323 14.10 -14.53 -5.49
C VAL A 323 12.88 -15.35 -5.06
N ASP A 324 12.89 -16.66 -5.28
CA ASP A 324 11.78 -17.55 -4.94
C ASP A 324 11.49 -17.55 -3.43
N SER A 325 12.53 -17.67 -2.60
CA SER A 325 12.38 -17.62 -1.14
C SER A 325 11.91 -16.25 -0.62
N SER A 326 12.22 -15.17 -1.35
CA SER A 326 11.84 -13.80 -0.97
C SER A 326 10.37 -13.49 -1.28
N LYS A 327 9.81 -14.08 -2.35
CA LYS A 327 8.38 -13.93 -2.71
C LYS A 327 7.44 -14.26 -1.55
N ARG A 328 7.87 -15.18 -0.68
CA ARG A 328 7.12 -15.59 0.52
C ARG A 328 6.85 -14.43 1.50
N TYR A 329 7.64 -13.36 1.46
CA TYR A 329 7.54 -12.24 2.40
C TYR A 329 7.45 -10.87 1.73
N LEU A 330 7.44 -10.82 0.39
CA LEU A 330 7.38 -9.58 -0.39
C LEU A 330 6.02 -9.41 -1.06
N PRO A 331 5.15 -8.52 -0.53
CA PRO A 331 3.90 -8.16 -1.21
C PRO A 331 4.22 -7.26 -2.39
N THR A 332 4.15 -7.82 -3.60
CA THR A 332 4.56 -7.11 -4.82
C THR A 332 3.46 -7.16 -5.86
N SER A 333 3.22 -6.01 -6.49
CA SER A 333 2.18 -5.85 -7.51
C SER A 333 2.48 -6.63 -8.79
N ASN A 334 3.77 -6.71 -9.14
CA ASN A 334 4.24 -7.41 -10.33
C ASN A 334 5.69 -7.90 -10.19
N THR A 335 6.15 -8.66 -11.19
CA THR A 335 7.50 -9.25 -11.17
C THR A 335 8.63 -8.20 -11.18
N SER A 336 8.42 -7.02 -11.78
CA SER A 336 9.45 -5.97 -11.79
C SER A 336 9.69 -5.39 -10.40
N THR A 337 8.62 -5.13 -9.64
CA THR A 337 8.73 -4.71 -8.22
C THR A 337 9.32 -5.78 -7.32
N LEU A 338 9.03 -7.08 -7.59
CA LEU A 338 9.72 -8.17 -6.91
C LEU A 338 11.23 -8.11 -7.11
N TYR A 339 11.70 -7.96 -8.35
CA TYR A 339 13.12 -7.88 -8.62
C TYR A 339 13.75 -6.61 -8.01
N ARG A 340 13.06 -5.47 -8.07
CA ARG A 340 13.46 -4.22 -7.41
C ARG A 340 13.69 -4.42 -5.91
N ASP A 341 12.76 -5.08 -5.23
CA ASP A 341 12.81 -5.23 -3.78
C ASP A 341 13.79 -6.32 -3.36
N VAL A 342 13.88 -7.43 -4.12
CA VAL A 342 14.93 -8.45 -3.93
C VAL A 342 16.32 -7.85 -4.14
N ALA A 343 16.51 -6.90 -5.05
CA ALA A 343 17.80 -6.25 -5.26
C ALA A 343 18.36 -5.60 -3.97
N LYS A 344 17.47 -5.05 -3.14
CA LYS A 344 17.82 -4.46 -1.84
C LYS A 344 18.10 -5.51 -0.76
N LEU A 345 17.42 -6.66 -0.82
CA LEU A 345 17.53 -7.72 0.19
C LEU A 345 18.68 -8.70 -0.08
N ILE A 346 18.99 -8.96 -1.35
CA ILE A 346 19.96 -9.99 -1.75
C ILE A 346 21.38 -9.69 -1.27
N VAL A 347 21.70 -8.42 -1.05
CA VAL A 347 23.00 -7.95 -0.57
C VAL A 347 23.12 -7.94 0.96
N ARG A 348 22.04 -8.25 1.70
CA ARG A 348 22.08 -8.24 3.16
C ARG A 348 22.70 -9.52 3.71
N THR A 349 23.41 -9.40 4.83
CA THR A 349 24.03 -10.54 5.53
C THR A 349 24.28 -10.22 7.01
N ASP A 350 24.60 -11.23 7.81
CA ASP A 350 25.16 -11.07 9.17
C ASP A 350 26.65 -11.46 9.23
N LEU A 351 27.23 -11.87 8.09
CA LEU A 351 28.62 -12.28 7.99
C LEU A 351 29.50 -11.08 7.60
N PRO A 352 30.74 -10.97 8.14
CA PRO A 352 31.65 -9.88 7.79
C PRO A 352 32.05 -9.90 6.31
N SER A 353 31.98 -11.06 5.64
CA SER A 353 32.15 -11.20 4.20
C SER A 353 31.42 -12.43 3.67
N VAL A 354 31.10 -12.40 2.37
CA VAL A 354 30.41 -13.48 1.67
C VAL A 354 31.08 -13.75 0.33
N ASN A 355 31.16 -15.02 -0.06
CA ASN A 355 31.54 -15.43 -1.41
C ASN A 355 30.37 -15.22 -2.39
N VAL A 356 30.58 -14.34 -3.36
CA VAL A 356 29.65 -14.04 -4.45
C VAL A 356 30.14 -14.74 -5.72
N LEU A 357 29.30 -15.59 -6.29
CA LEU A 357 29.56 -16.23 -7.57
C LEU A 357 29.08 -15.31 -8.70
N VAL A 358 29.99 -14.91 -9.58
CA VAL A 358 29.70 -14.00 -10.68
C VAL A 358 30.13 -14.54 -12.03
N ARG A 359 29.47 -14.09 -13.10
CA ARG A 359 29.91 -14.26 -14.49
C ARG A 359 30.49 -12.94 -15.04
N ARG A 360 31.78 -12.98 -15.37
CA ARG A 360 32.54 -11.89 -15.99
C ARG A 360 33.02 -12.31 -17.37
N GLY A 361 32.40 -11.75 -18.41
CA GLY A 361 32.57 -12.24 -19.78
C GLY A 361 32.21 -13.73 -19.88
N ALA A 362 33.14 -14.55 -20.36
CA ALA A 362 32.97 -16.01 -20.46
C ALA A 362 33.39 -16.78 -19.19
N ARG A 363 33.93 -16.10 -18.17
CA ARG A 363 34.45 -16.73 -16.95
C ARG A 363 33.44 -16.65 -15.81
N THR A 364 33.38 -17.73 -15.02
CA THR A 364 32.71 -17.74 -13.72
C THR A 364 33.76 -17.59 -12.63
N LEU A 365 33.55 -16.67 -11.69
CA LEU A 365 34.49 -16.35 -10.61
C LEU A 365 33.75 -16.37 -9.28
N THR A 366 34.41 -16.84 -8.24
CA THR A 366 33.96 -16.64 -6.85
C THR A 366 34.77 -15.49 -6.27
N VAL A 367 34.08 -14.45 -5.80
CA VAL A 367 34.68 -13.22 -5.30
C VAL A 367 34.24 -12.99 -3.86
N PRO A 368 35.16 -12.83 -2.88
CA PRO A 368 34.80 -12.41 -1.54
C PRO A 368 34.40 -10.93 -1.56
N VAL A 369 33.24 -10.63 -0.99
CA VAL A 369 32.71 -9.28 -0.82
C VAL A 369 32.50 -9.04 0.66
N TYR A 370 33.09 -7.98 1.20
CA TYR A 370 32.91 -7.59 2.60
C TYR A 370 31.55 -6.96 2.83
N SER A 371 31.05 -7.05 4.05
CA SER A 371 29.85 -6.35 4.49
C SER A 371 30.20 -5.19 5.42
N GLN A 372 29.36 -4.16 5.44
CA GLN A 372 29.46 -3.06 6.38
C GLN A 372 28.11 -2.74 7.02
N ALA A 373 28.16 -2.00 8.13
CA ALA A 373 26.95 -1.49 8.76
C ALA A 373 26.13 -0.71 7.74
N HIS A 374 24.81 -0.87 7.81
CA HIS A 374 23.90 -0.16 6.94
C HIS A 374 24.08 1.35 7.13
N GLY A 375 24.61 2.01 6.11
CA GLY A 375 24.72 3.46 6.03
C GLY A 375 23.98 3.93 4.78
N PRO A 376 23.72 5.25 4.64
CA PRO A 376 23.34 5.78 3.34
C PRO A 376 24.37 5.29 2.32
N SER A 377 23.92 4.55 1.30
CA SER A 377 24.79 4.20 0.17
C SER A 377 25.52 5.48 -0.27
N PRO A 378 26.82 5.46 -0.57
CA PRO A 378 27.50 6.65 -1.13
C PRO A 378 26.79 7.23 -2.36
N VAL A 379 25.93 6.42 -3.01
CA VAL A 379 25.07 6.77 -4.15
C VAL A 379 23.82 7.59 -3.73
N SER A 380 23.45 7.65 -2.45
CA SER A 380 22.20 8.26 -1.98
C SER A 380 22.22 9.79 -1.90
N VAL A 381 23.39 10.43 -2.03
CA VAL A 381 23.45 11.89 -2.29
C VAL A 381 23.49 12.08 -3.80
N ARG A 382 22.32 12.05 -4.44
CA ARG A 382 22.21 12.41 -5.87
C ARG A 382 22.57 13.88 -6.01
N ARG A 383 23.85 14.17 -6.29
CA ARG A 383 24.33 15.52 -6.63
C ARG A 383 23.75 15.85 -8.00
N GLY A 384 22.71 16.69 -8.03
CA GLY A 384 21.99 17.01 -9.26
C GLY A 384 21.39 18.40 -9.23
N ARG A 385 20.88 18.83 -10.38
CA ARG A 385 20.03 20.01 -10.51
C ARG A 385 18.65 19.54 -10.94
N PHE A 386 17.61 20.18 -10.44
CA PHE A 386 16.23 19.96 -10.88
C PHE A 386 16.10 19.99 -12.41
N PHE A 387 16.82 20.91 -13.06
CA PHE A 387 16.82 21.06 -14.51
C PHE A 387 18.24 21.11 -15.08
N ARG A 388 18.42 20.50 -16.26
CA ARG A 388 19.61 20.72 -17.10
C ARG A 388 19.27 20.63 -18.59
N ARG A 389 19.98 21.39 -19.41
CA ARG A 389 19.96 21.22 -20.87
C ARG A 389 20.64 19.91 -21.28
N VAL A 390 20.13 19.29 -22.34
CA VAL A 390 20.62 17.99 -22.82
C VAL A 390 20.75 17.97 -24.35
N GLY A 391 21.82 17.33 -24.83
CA GLY A 391 22.16 17.27 -26.26
C GLY A 391 22.61 18.62 -26.85
N THR A 392 22.61 18.70 -28.19
CA THR A 392 23.04 19.89 -28.96
C THR A 392 21.88 20.81 -29.35
N GLY A 393 20.64 20.41 -29.09
CA GLY A 393 19.44 21.20 -29.34
C GLY A 393 18.94 21.90 -28.08
N ASN A 394 17.79 22.57 -28.20
CA ASN A 394 17.16 23.30 -27.12
C ASN A 394 16.24 22.38 -26.29
N TYR A 395 16.79 21.29 -25.76
CA TYR A 395 16.04 20.29 -24.98
C TYR A 395 16.46 20.31 -23.51
N GLY A 396 15.52 19.97 -22.63
CA GLY A 396 15.71 19.95 -21.19
C GLY A 396 15.40 18.61 -20.54
N LEU A 397 16.12 18.26 -19.48
CA LEU A 397 15.82 17.14 -18.59
C LEU A 397 15.41 17.69 -17.22
N ILE A 398 14.26 17.24 -16.73
CA ILE A 398 13.73 17.51 -15.41
C ILE A 398 13.94 16.25 -14.54
N ASP A 399 14.64 16.39 -13.42
CA ASP A 399 14.81 15.33 -12.42
C ASP A 399 13.77 15.48 -11.31
N MET A 400 12.79 14.57 -11.29
CA MET A 400 11.67 14.67 -10.35
C MET A 400 12.05 14.32 -8.90
N HIS A 401 13.23 13.74 -8.65
CA HIS A 401 13.76 13.61 -7.28
C HIS A 401 14.01 14.97 -6.63
N LEU A 402 14.25 16.00 -7.43
CA LEU A 402 14.56 17.36 -7.00
C LEU A 402 13.39 18.32 -7.27
N TYR A 403 12.20 17.77 -7.54
CA TYR A 403 11.01 18.56 -7.79
C TYR A 403 10.51 19.22 -6.50
N SER A 404 10.16 20.49 -6.62
CA SER A 404 9.26 21.20 -5.73
C SER A 404 8.48 22.22 -6.55
N VAL A 405 7.38 22.75 -6.00
CA VAL A 405 6.66 23.85 -6.65
C VAL A 405 7.58 25.06 -6.88
N ASP A 406 8.51 25.30 -5.96
CA ASP A 406 9.47 26.40 -6.07
C ASP A 406 10.53 26.15 -7.14
N SER A 407 10.99 24.90 -7.32
CA SER A 407 11.92 24.59 -8.41
C SER A 407 11.25 24.72 -9.78
N LEU A 408 10.00 24.31 -9.93
CA LEU A 408 9.22 24.55 -11.15
C LEU A 408 9.11 26.04 -11.48
N LYS A 409 8.80 26.88 -10.47
CA LYS A 409 8.72 28.35 -10.63
C LYS A 409 10.08 28.98 -10.97
N ALA A 410 11.14 28.56 -10.28
CA ALA A 410 12.47 29.12 -10.47
C ALA A 410 13.00 28.89 -11.89
N TYR A 411 12.68 27.74 -12.48
CA TYR A 411 13.13 27.36 -13.82
C TYR A 411 12.08 27.62 -14.93
N ASP A 412 10.95 28.26 -14.63
CA ASP A 412 9.82 28.44 -15.57
C ASP A 412 10.25 29.00 -16.95
N ARG A 413 11.04 30.08 -16.97
CA ARG A 413 11.53 30.69 -18.22
C ARG A 413 12.42 29.74 -19.02
N GLU A 414 13.27 28.99 -18.35
CA GLU A 414 14.25 28.09 -18.98
C GLU A 414 13.57 26.84 -19.53
N LEU A 415 12.60 26.31 -18.79
CA LEU A 415 11.76 25.20 -19.22
C LEU A 415 10.93 25.58 -20.46
N ARG A 416 10.28 26.75 -20.42
CA ARG A 416 9.48 27.28 -21.54
C ARG A 416 10.31 27.59 -22.77
N ALA A 417 11.58 27.95 -22.58
CA ALA A 417 12.47 28.18 -23.68
C ALA A 417 12.81 26.89 -24.44
N CYS A 418 12.64 25.69 -23.88
CA CYS A 418 13.00 24.44 -24.56
C CYS A 418 11.96 24.00 -25.61
N ASP A 419 12.45 23.48 -26.75
CA ASP A 419 11.63 22.87 -27.80
C ASP A 419 11.05 21.50 -27.38
N GLY A 420 11.72 20.84 -26.44
CA GLY A 420 11.25 19.60 -25.82
C GLY A 420 11.81 19.39 -24.40
N LEU A 421 10.98 18.84 -23.53
CA LEU A 421 11.30 18.48 -22.16
C LEU A 421 11.19 16.96 -21.97
N ILE A 422 12.14 16.42 -21.23
CA ILE A 422 12.17 15.04 -20.76
C ILE A 422 11.98 15.09 -19.24
N VAL A 423 10.99 14.37 -18.73
CA VAL A 423 10.71 14.27 -17.29
C VAL A 423 11.13 12.90 -16.80
N ASP A 424 12.07 12.83 -15.87
CA ASP A 424 12.56 11.57 -15.29
C ASP A 424 11.82 11.24 -13.99
N LEU A 425 10.92 10.26 -14.04
CA LEU A 425 10.16 9.72 -12.91
C LEU A 425 10.68 8.35 -12.44
N ARG A 426 11.90 7.94 -12.85
CA ARG A 426 12.54 6.67 -12.46
C ARG A 426 13.08 6.67 -11.02
N GLY A 427 12.32 7.27 -10.10
CA GLY A 427 12.60 7.40 -8.67
C GLY A 427 12.17 8.75 -8.09
N GLY A 428 12.32 8.89 -6.78
CA GLY A 428 11.97 10.09 -6.01
C GLY A 428 11.15 9.75 -4.77
N ASP A 429 11.18 10.64 -3.78
CA ASP A 429 10.17 10.65 -2.73
C ASP A 429 8.89 11.27 -3.32
N GLY A 430 7.72 10.79 -2.92
CA GLY A 430 6.46 11.12 -3.59
C GLY A 430 6.25 12.60 -3.90
N ILE A 431 5.60 12.91 -5.03
CA ILE A 431 5.47 14.27 -5.53
C ILE A 431 4.31 14.99 -4.85
N VAL A 432 4.56 16.24 -4.44
CA VAL A 432 3.54 17.24 -4.08
C VAL A 432 3.52 18.28 -5.20
N GLY A 433 2.42 18.95 -5.49
CA GLY A 433 2.37 20.01 -6.52
C GLY A 433 1.85 19.54 -7.89
N GLN A 434 1.07 18.46 -7.91
CA GLN A 434 0.42 17.92 -9.10
C GLN A 434 -0.43 18.98 -9.84
N ARG A 435 -1.07 19.89 -9.11
CA ARG A 435 -1.89 20.95 -9.71
C ARG A 435 -1.03 21.91 -10.53
N GLU A 436 0.11 22.32 -9.98
CA GLU A 436 1.05 23.24 -10.61
C GLU A 436 1.72 22.60 -11.84
N LEU A 437 2.04 21.30 -11.77
CA LEU A 437 2.46 20.52 -12.95
C LEU A 437 1.35 20.49 -14.02
N GLY A 438 0.10 20.24 -13.61
CA GLY A 438 -1.06 20.28 -14.49
C GLY A 438 -1.19 21.62 -15.21
N THR A 439 -1.19 22.73 -14.48
CA THR A 439 -1.24 24.09 -15.06
C THR A 439 -0.06 24.36 -15.99
N PHE A 440 1.14 23.85 -15.68
CA PHE A 440 2.31 24.08 -16.54
C PHE A 440 2.23 23.31 -17.86
N PHE A 441 1.75 22.06 -17.87
CA PHE A 441 1.81 21.19 -19.05
C PHE A 441 0.50 21.04 -19.82
N LEU A 442 -0.65 21.29 -19.20
CA LEU A 442 -1.96 20.96 -19.80
C LEU A 442 -2.69 22.22 -20.31
N PRO A 443 -2.99 22.28 -21.62
CA PRO A 443 -3.70 23.41 -22.26
C PRO A 443 -5.21 23.49 -22.02
N TRP A 444 -5.79 22.47 -21.39
CA TRP A 444 -7.20 22.42 -21.06
C TRP A 444 -7.44 21.55 -19.83
N PRO A 445 -8.58 21.75 -19.14
CA PRO A 445 -9.01 20.87 -18.05
C PRO A 445 -9.05 19.41 -18.53
N SER A 446 -8.17 18.57 -17.97
CA SER A 446 -7.99 17.16 -18.32
C SER A 446 -8.19 16.26 -17.11
N LEU A 447 -8.87 15.13 -17.30
CA LEU A 447 -9.11 14.12 -16.28
C LEU A 447 -8.09 12.98 -16.47
N PRO A 448 -7.01 12.90 -15.67
CA PRO A 448 -5.98 11.89 -15.85
C PRO A 448 -6.38 10.52 -15.29
N ALA A 449 -7.24 10.49 -14.28
CA ALA A 449 -7.65 9.30 -13.57
C ALA A 449 -9.05 9.43 -12.96
N ILE A 450 -9.69 8.30 -12.71
CA ILE A 450 -10.89 8.18 -11.87
C ILE A 450 -10.54 7.37 -10.62
N PHE A 451 -11.22 7.66 -9.52
CA PHE A 451 -10.94 7.05 -8.22
C PHE A 451 -12.13 6.28 -7.70
N ALA A 452 -11.88 5.23 -6.92
CA ALA A 452 -12.91 4.60 -6.12
C ALA A 452 -12.52 4.51 -4.64
N ILE A 453 -13.47 4.84 -3.78
CA ILE A 453 -13.29 4.93 -2.32
C ILE A 453 -14.30 4.04 -1.60
N ALA A 454 -13.95 3.61 -0.38
CA ALA A 454 -14.85 2.80 0.44
C ALA A 454 -16.11 3.60 0.81
N ASP A 455 -17.28 3.00 0.61
CA ASP A 455 -18.54 3.57 1.09
C ASP A 455 -18.68 3.31 2.59
N TRP A 456 -18.64 4.37 3.39
CA TRP A 456 -18.65 4.20 4.85
C TRP A 456 -19.98 3.65 5.39
N LYS A 457 -21.07 3.80 4.63
CA LYS A 457 -22.38 3.25 4.96
C LYS A 457 -22.51 1.77 4.65
N ARG A 458 -21.78 1.27 3.65
CA ARG A 458 -21.74 -0.14 3.25
C ARG A 458 -20.29 -0.61 3.18
N PRO A 459 -19.65 -0.83 4.35
CA PRO A 459 -18.25 -1.27 4.41
C PRO A 459 -17.98 -2.46 3.49
N GLY A 460 -16.92 -2.40 2.69
CA GLY A 460 -16.61 -3.41 1.68
C GLY A 460 -17.08 -3.05 0.26
N LEU A 461 -18.04 -2.15 0.11
CA LEU A 461 -18.42 -1.54 -1.17
C LEU A 461 -17.44 -0.41 -1.50
N PHE A 462 -16.96 -0.33 -2.74
CA PHE A 462 -16.23 0.82 -3.27
C PHE A 462 -17.01 1.47 -4.39
N ILE A 463 -17.12 2.80 -4.30
CA ILE A 463 -17.85 3.62 -5.24
C ILE A 463 -16.91 4.59 -5.95
N TYR A 464 -17.17 4.84 -7.23
CA TYR A 464 -16.45 5.87 -7.96
C TYR A 464 -16.73 7.25 -7.36
N THR A 465 -15.69 8.07 -7.24
CA THR A 465 -15.82 9.44 -6.72
C THR A 465 -16.65 10.29 -7.67
N SER A 466 -17.64 11.02 -7.16
CA SER A 466 -18.52 11.88 -7.96
C SER A 466 -17.87 13.20 -8.41
N ILE A 467 -16.79 13.62 -7.73
CA ILE A 467 -16.06 14.84 -8.06
C ILE A 467 -14.79 14.46 -8.83
N PRO A 468 -14.70 14.76 -10.14
CA PRO A 468 -13.51 14.47 -10.92
C PRO A 468 -12.33 15.36 -10.48
N GLN A 469 -11.13 14.79 -10.42
CA GLN A 469 -9.91 15.58 -10.27
C GLN A 469 -9.40 16.00 -11.65
N VAL A 470 -9.50 17.29 -11.94
CA VAL A 470 -9.19 17.84 -13.26
C VAL A 470 -7.98 18.78 -13.15
N PHE A 471 -7.08 18.70 -14.14
CA PHE A 471 -5.81 19.44 -14.17
C PHE A 471 -5.68 20.25 -15.45
N GLY A 472 -4.95 21.36 -15.39
CA GLY A 472 -4.82 22.30 -16.50
C GLY A 472 -5.92 23.35 -16.51
N ASP A 473 -5.74 24.36 -17.33
CA ASP A 473 -6.69 25.44 -17.54
C ASP A 473 -6.62 25.91 -19.00
N THR A 474 -7.50 26.83 -19.40
CA THR A 474 -7.56 27.36 -20.77
C THR A 474 -6.72 28.61 -20.97
N THR A 475 -5.81 28.94 -20.05
CA THR A 475 -4.89 30.06 -20.24
C THR A 475 -3.82 29.67 -21.27
N ASP A 476 -3.40 30.61 -22.11
CA ASP A 476 -2.35 30.34 -23.13
C ASP A 476 -0.93 30.22 -22.52
N GLY A 477 -0.86 29.83 -21.25
CA GLY A 477 0.35 29.74 -20.43
C GLY A 477 0.90 28.31 -20.26
N HIS A 478 0.39 27.32 -20.97
CA HIS A 478 0.94 25.95 -20.92
C HIS A 478 2.26 25.84 -21.73
N TYR A 479 3.05 24.82 -21.43
CA TYR A 479 4.24 24.46 -22.18
C TYR A 479 3.86 23.86 -23.55
N LYS A 480 4.39 24.45 -24.63
CA LYS A 480 4.02 24.12 -26.01
C LYS A 480 4.97 23.14 -26.72
N GLY A 481 6.12 22.85 -26.11
CA GLY A 481 7.11 21.95 -26.68
C GLY A 481 6.78 20.47 -26.45
N LYS A 482 7.64 19.58 -26.95
CA LYS A 482 7.43 18.13 -26.83
C LYS A 482 7.65 17.66 -25.40
N LEU A 483 6.86 16.69 -24.95
CA LEU A 483 7.01 16.10 -23.62
C LEU A 483 7.28 14.60 -23.73
N VAL A 484 8.38 14.14 -23.13
CA VAL A 484 8.68 12.71 -22.99
C VAL A 484 8.84 12.40 -21.50
N ILE A 485 8.19 11.34 -21.03
CA ILE A 485 8.14 10.95 -19.62
C ILE A 485 8.82 9.60 -19.48
N MET A 486 9.87 9.51 -18.66
CA MET A 486 10.61 8.28 -18.41
C MET A 486 10.15 7.65 -17.11
N VAL A 487 9.81 6.36 -17.16
CA VAL A 487 9.31 5.59 -16.01
C VAL A 487 9.98 4.23 -15.91
N ASP A 488 10.01 3.66 -14.71
CA ASP A 488 10.53 2.32 -14.45
C ASP A 488 9.87 1.68 -13.22
N GLU A 489 10.39 0.55 -12.74
CA GLU A 489 9.87 -0.15 -11.57
C GLU A 489 9.91 0.66 -10.26
N ASN A 490 10.63 1.78 -10.22
CA ASN A 490 10.68 2.72 -9.10
C ASN A 490 9.60 3.80 -9.20
N THR A 491 8.97 3.97 -10.37
CA THR A 491 7.77 4.81 -10.53
C THR A 491 6.59 4.10 -9.85
N GLN A 492 6.28 4.52 -8.63
CA GLN A 492 5.22 3.97 -7.77
C GLN A 492 4.36 5.09 -7.18
N SER A 493 3.08 4.81 -6.92
CA SER A 493 2.20 5.69 -6.14
C SER A 493 2.06 7.08 -6.78
N SER A 494 2.27 8.15 -6.02
CA SER A 494 2.25 9.53 -6.50
C SER A 494 3.12 9.79 -7.76
N LEU A 495 4.16 9.01 -8.02
CA LEU A 495 4.93 9.10 -9.26
C LEU A 495 4.14 8.54 -10.47
N GLU A 496 3.40 7.44 -10.29
CA GLU A 496 2.48 6.92 -11.31
C GLU A 496 1.35 7.92 -11.57
N TYR A 497 0.74 8.46 -10.52
CA TYR A 497 -0.30 9.47 -10.68
C TYR A 497 0.21 10.74 -11.38
N THR A 498 1.43 11.19 -11.04
CA THR A 498 2.06 12.34 -11.72
C THR A 498 2.33 12.04 -13.19
N ALA A 499 2.80 10.83 -13.52
CA ALA A 499 2.97 10.44 -14.91
C ALA A 499 1.63 10.44 -15.68
N MET A 500 0.52 10.02 -15.06
CA MET A 500 -0.82 10.07 -15.69
C MET A 500 -1.26 11.51 -15.97
N ILE A 501 -1.00 12.45 -15.06
CA ILE A 501 -1.25 13.88 -15.27
C ILE A 501 -0.43 14.39 -16.46
N LEU A 502 0.88 14.15 -16.46
CA LEU A 502 1.76 14.63 -17.53
C LEU A 502 1.45 13.97 -18.88
N ALA A 503 1.09 12.69 -18.89
CA ALA A 503 0.70 11.96 -20.08
C ALA A 503 -0.61 12.47 -20.72
N SER A 504 -1.39 13.27 -19.98
CA SER A 504 -2.58 13.94 -20.52
C SER A 504 -2.22 15.16 -21.39
N ALA A 505 -0.96 15.59 -21.43
CA ALA A 505 -0.52 16.70 -22.26
C ALA A 505 -0.47 16.32 -23.75
N PRO A 506 -0.75 17.25 -24.68
CA PRO A 506 -0.80 16.93 -26.10
C PRO A 506 0.53 16.41 -26.62
N GLY A 507 0.50 15.24 -27.25
CA GLY A 507 1.69 14.62 -27.82
C GLY A 507 2.72 14.13 -26.79
N ALA A 508 2.36 14.08 -25.50
CA ALA A 508 3.21 13.48 -24.48
C ALA A 508 3.42 11.98 -24.75
N VAL A 509 4.65 11.51 -24.52
CA VAL A 509 5.02 10.09 -24.73
C VAL A 509 5.64 9.52 -23.47
N VAL A 510 5.00 8.50 -22.89
CA VAL A 510 5.55 7.72 -21.78
C VAL A 510 6.42 6.59 -22.32
N ILE A 511 7.67 6.51 -21.87
CA ILE A 511 8.64 5.49 -22.25
C ILE A 511 9.36 4.88 -21.05
N GLY A 512 9.97 3.73 -21.24
CA GLY A 512 10.78 3.06 -20.20
C GLY A 512 10.29 1.65 -19.92
N SER A 513 10.31 1.22 -18.67
CA SER A 513 9.95 -0.15 -18.26
C SER A 513 8.72 -0.19 -17.34
N GLN A 514 8.25 -1.40 -17.08
CA GLN A 514 7.11 -1.69 -16.19
C GLN A 514 7.17 -0.89 -14.89
N THR A 515 6.18 -0.05 -14.64
CA THR A 515 6.03 0.68 -13.37
C THR A 515 5.51 -0.21 -12.27
N ALA A 516 5.47 0.31 -11.03
CA ALA A 516 5.11 -0.50 -9.89
C ALA A 516 3.69 -1.08 -9.97
N GLY A 517 2.75 -0.38 -10.60
CA GLY A 517 1.34 -0.79 -10.59
C GLY A 517 0.80 -0.83 -9.17
N ALA A 518 1.11 0.22 -8.40
CA ALA A 518 0.65 0.42 -7.04
C ALA A 518 0.37 1.91 -6.88
N ASP A 519 -0.72 2.36 -7.50
CA ASP A 519 -1.22 3.73 -7.38
C ASP A 519 -2.36 3.78 -6.36
N GLY A 520 -2.37 4.85 -5.57
CA GLY A 520 -3.33 5.10 -4.50
C GLY A 520 -2.70 5.45 -3.15
N ASN A 521 -3.51 6.07 -2.31
CA ASN A 521 -3.19 6.43 -0.94
C ASN A 521 -3.11 5.19 -0.06
N ILE A 522 -2.06 5.13 0.75
CA ILE A 522 -1.91 4.10 1.79
C ILE A 522 -2.75 4.40 3.03
N LYS A 523 -3.07 3.34 3.76
CA LYS A 523 -3.74 3.35 5.06
C LYS A 523 -2.98 2.48 6.03
N ARG A 524 -3.03 2.85 7.31
CA ARG A 524 -2.28 2.20 8.39
C ARG A 524 -3.23 1.68 9.44
N LEU A 525 -3.37 0.36 9.51
CA LEU A 525 -4.18 -0.33 10.51
C LEU A 525 -3.29 -0.80 11.65
N GLN A 526 -3.64 -0.45 12.88
CA GLN A 526 -2.95 -0.94 14.07
C GLN A 526 -3.33 -2.39 14.37
N LEU A 527 -2.31 -3.22 14.53
CA LEU A 527 -2.41 -4.60 14.98
C LEU A 527 -1.92 -4.73 16.43
N PRO A 528 -2.38 -5.75 17.18
CA PRO A 528 -1.85 -6.05 18.50
C PRO A 528 -0.34 -6.25 18.53
N GLY A 529 0.27 -5.90 19.66
CA GLY A 529 1.71 -6.05 19.87
C GLY A 529 2.58 -4.99 19.20
N GLY A 530 2.00 -3.83 18.84
CA GLY A 530 2.69 -2.72 18.19
C GLY A 530 2.77 -2.83 16.67
N GLY A 531 2.23 -3.88 16.07
CA GLY A 531 2.23 -4.06 14.63
C GLY A 531 1.40 -3.01 13.90
N ILE A 532 1.81 -2.66 12.68
CA ILE A 532 1.08 -1.77 11.79
C ILE A 532 1.04 -2.43 10.42
N LEU A 533 -0.17 -2.70 9.92
CA LEU A 533 -0.39 -3.08 8.53
C LEU A 533 -0.58 -1.82 7.69
N THR A 534 0.28 -1.62 6.70
CA THR A 534 0.08 -0.62 5.65
C THR A 534 -0.49 -1.28 4.40
N PHE A 535 -1.50 -0.68 3.77
CA PHE A 535 -2.12 -1.19 2.54
C PHE A 535 -2.84 -0.07 1.77
N THR A 536 -3.16 -0.29 0.49
CA THR A 536 -3.85 0.72 -0.33
C THR A 536 -5.32 0.91 0.08
N GLY A 537 -5.79 2.16 0.19
CA GLY A 537 -7.15 2.52 0.60
C GLY A 537 -8.00 3.24 -0.44
N ILE A 538 -7.47 3.48 -1.66
CA ILE A 538 -8.18 4.09 -2.79
C ILE A 538 -7.76 3.37 -4.07
N ALA A 539 -8.73 3.06 -4.92
CA ALA A 539 -8.43 2.54 -6.25
C ALA A 539 -8.25 3.68 -7.25
N VAL A 540 -7.30 3.51 -8.16
CA VAL A 540 -7.01 4.44 -9.26
C VAL A 540 -7.19 3.73 -10.58
N PHE A 541 -7.93 4.34 -11.51
CA PHE A 541 -8.16 3.82 -12.85
C PHE A 541 -7.90 4.92 -13.88
N TYR A 542 -7.60 4.51 -15.11
CA TYR A 542 -7.68 5.39 -16.26
C TYR A 542 -9.13 5.84 -16.50
N PRO A 543 -9.35 6.99 -17.17
CA PRO A 543 -10.70 7.49 -17.45
C PRO A 543 -11.58 6.56 -18.28
N ASP A 544 -10.96 5.63 -19.03
CA ASP A 544 -11.65 4.58 -19.79
C ASP A 544 -11.91 3.29 -18.98
N GLY A 545 -11.66 3.31 -17.67
CA GLY A 545 -11.81 2.16 -16.77
C GLY A 545 -10.61 1.22 -16.71
N GLY A 546 -9.53 1.48 -17.47
CA GLY A 546 -8.32 0.68 -17.41
C GLY A 546 -7.67 0.68 -16.01
N VAL A 547 -7.20 -0.47 -15.55
CA VAL A 547 -6.62 -0.63 -14.20
C VAL A 547 -5.13 -0.24 -14.19
N THR A 548 -4.67 0.41 -13.12
CA THR A 548 -3.23 0.65 -12.88
C THR A 548 -2.64 -0.38 -11.91
N GLN A 549 -3.42 -0.87 -10.95
CA GLN A 549 -2.97 -1.88 -9.98
C GLN A 549 -2.45 -3.14 -10.69
N ARG A 550 -1.28 -3.63 -10.29
CA ARG A 550 -0.49 -4.73 -10.88
C ARG A 550 0.02 -4.50 -12.30
N THR A 551 -0.75 -3.81 -13.13
CA THR A 551 -0.45 -3.59 -14.56
C THR A 551 0.52 -2.44 -14.78
N GLY A 552 0.51 -1.43 -13.91
CA GLY A 552 1.29 -0.20 -14.08
C GLY A 552 0.74 0.73 -15.15
N LEU A 553 1.59 1.66 -15.59
CA LEU A 553 1.24 2.68 -16.56
C LEU A 553 1.20 2.16 -18.00
N ARG A 554 0.46 2.87 -18.87
CA ARG A 554 0.47 2.63 -20.32
C ARG A 554 1.75 3.20 -20.92
N ILE A 555 2.68 2.33 -21.27
CA ILE A 555 3.99 2.71 -21.83
C ILE A 555 3.89 2.68 -23.36
N ALA A 556 4.05 3.84 -24.00
CA ALA A 556 3.98 3.96 -25.45
C ALA A 556 5.19 3.30 -26.14
N LYS A 557 6.36 3.34 -25.51
CA LYS A 557 7.56 2.62 -25.98
C LYS A 557 8.33 2.00 -24.83
N VAL A 558 8.37 0.66 -24.82
CA VAL A 558 9.16 -0.09 -23.83
C VAL A 558 10.64 0.02 -24.17
N VAL A 559 11.42 0.52 -23.22
CA VAL A 559 12.89 0.64 -23.27
C VAL A 559 13.41 0.11 -21.95
N ASN A 560 14.26 -0.91 -22.01
CA ASN A 560 14.87 -1.50 -20.81
C ASN A 560 16.35 -1.16 -20.80
N ASP A 561 16.91 -0.97 -19.61
CA ASP A 561 18.35 -0.91 -19.42
C ASP A 561 19.02 -2.19 -19.94
N THR A 562 20.26 -2.04 -20.40
CA THR A 562 21.09 -3.18 -20.77
C THR A 562 22.28 -3.31 -19.84
N ARG A 563 22.99 -4.43 -19.92
CA ARG A 563 24.26 -4.57 -19.19
C ARG A 563 25.22 -3.41 -19.51
N LYS A 564 25.14 -2.81 -20.70
CA LYS A 564 26.04 -1.72 -21.11
C LYS A 564 25.82 -0.46 -20.29
N SER A 565 24.58 -0.08 -19.96
CA SER A 565 24.29 1.07 -19.08
C SER A 565 24.77 0.90 -17.66
N LEU A 566 24.96 -0.34 -17.20
CA LEU A 566 25.66 -0.57 -15.94
C LEU A 566 27.17 -0.38 -16.07
N THR A 567 27.80 -0.65 -17.21
CA THR A 567 29.28 -0.61 -17.32
C THR A 567 29.84 0.71 -17.83
N SER A 568 29.00 1.61 -18.31
CA SER A 568 29.40 2.88 -18.93
C SER A 568 28.58 4.03 -18.35
N ASP A 569 29.26 5.01 -17.76
CA ASP A 569 28.65 6.24 -17.23
C ASP A 569 28.05 7.14 -18.33
N GLN A 570 28.28 6.79 -19.61
CA GLN A 570 27.82 7.56 -20.77
C GLN A 570 26.57 6.99 -21.43
N THR A 571 26.04 5.85 -20.97
CA THR A 571 24.91 5.18 -21.62
C THR A 571 23.73 5.03 -20.67
N ASP A 572 22.62 5.66 -21.03
CA ASP A 572 21.30 5.49 -20.41
C ASP A 572 20.34 5.28 -21.58
N GLU A 573 19.95 4.02 -21.84
CA GLU A 573 19.17 3.69 -23.05
C GLU A 573 17.80 4.37 -23.07
N VAL A 574 17.20 4.58 -21.89
CA VAL A 574 15.91 5.26 -21.78
C VAL A 574 16.07 6.75 -22.07
N LEU A 575 17.10 7.40 -21.51
CA LEU A 575 17.39 8.80 -21.80
C LEU A 575 17.79 9.01 -23.26
N ASP A 576 18.58 8.12 -23.84
CA ASP A 576 18.97 8.19 -25.26
C ASP A 576 17.74 8.10 -26.18
N GLU A 577 16.81 7.20 -25.86
CA GLU A 577 15.55 7.12 -26.59
C GLU A 577 14.66 8.35 -26.37
N ALA A 578 14.59 8.88 -25.16
CA ALA A 578 13.87 10.11 -24.87
C ALA A 578 14.42 11.28 -25.70
N MET A 579 15.75 11.41 -25.74
CA MET A 579 16.48 12.38 -26.55
C MET A 579 16.19 12.22 -28.05
N ARG A 580 16.04 10.99 -28.53
CA ARG A 580 15.66 10.72 -29.92
C ARG A 580 14.24 11.20 -30.21
N LEU A 581 13.29 10.97 -29.30
CA LEU A 581 11.88 11.32 -29.47
C LEU A 581 11.66 12.84 -29.47
N VAL A 582 12.27 13.57 -28.54
CA VAL A 582 12.17 15.05 -28.51
C VAL A 582 12.78 15.71 -29.75
N ARG A 583 13.73 15.05 -30.44
CA ARG A 583 14.39 15.55 -31.66
C ARG A 583 13.63 15.31 -32.96
N ARG A 584 12.72 14.32 -33.01
CA ARG A 584 11.94 14.07 -34.23
C ARG A 584 11.12 15.34 -34.51
N LYS A 585 11.02 15.77 -35.77
CA LYS A 585 10.16 16.91 -36.13
C LYS A 585 8.70 16.50 -36.06
#